data_AF-A0A0S8F3T8-F1
#
_entry.id   AF-A0A0S8F3T8-F1
#
_cell.length_a   1.000
_cell.length_b   1.000
_cell.length_c   1.000
_cell.angle_alpha   90.00
_cell.angle_beta   90.00
_cell.angle_gamma   90.00
#
_symmetry.space_group_name_H-M   'P 1'
#
loop_
_entity.id
_entity.type
_entity.pdbx_description
1 polymer ?
#
loop_
_entity_poly.entity_id
_entity_poly.type
_entity_poly.pdbx_seq_one_letter_code
_entity_poly.pdbx_strand_id
1 'polypeptide(L)'
;MTSRKEPEMPPEVAEIRDCGFAIWASDRVAESLRDNFDGQRIPVRGIRHVRVWGLQVDDERELPGHERTMIPDEDLWEINLEAKDGSSYAFDSKLLRPAGKD
;
A
#
# COMPACT_ATOMS: atom_id res chain seq x y z
N MET A 1 -11.63 -23.64 -15.86
CA MET A 1 -11.32 -22.20 -15.68
C MET A 1 -11.94 -21.76 -14.38
N THR A 2 -11.20 -21.76 -13.28
CA THR A 2 -11.69 -21.23 -12.01
C THR A 2 -11.74 -19.71 -12.13
N SER A 3 -12.93 -19.12 -12.16
CA SER A 3 -13.11 -17.67 -11.99
C SER A 3 -12.32 -17.25 -10.76
N ARG A 4 -11.24 -16.48 -10.96
CA ARG A 4 -10.46 -15.93 -9.86
C ARG A 4 -11.38 -14.90 -9.21
N LYS A 5 -11.91 -15.23 -8.03
CA LYS A 5 -12.73 -14.29 -7.25
C LYS A 5 -11.82 -13.10 -6.92
N GLU A 6 -12.20 -11.90 -7.35
CA GLU A 6 -11.49 -10.69 -6.93
C GLU A 6 -11.49 -10.64 -5.40
N PRO A 7 -10.35 -10.32 -4.78
CA PRO A 7 -10.27 -10.21 -3.33
C PRO A 7 -11.25 -9.13 -2.86
N GLU A 8 -11.99 -9.45 -1.81
CA GLU A 8 -12.94 -8.52 -1.22
C GLU A 8 -12.20 -7.35 -0.61
N MET A 9 -12.68 -6.12 -0.86
CA MET A 9 -12.09 -4.92 -0.29
C MET A 9 -12.28 -4.92 1.23
N PRO A 10 -11.21 -4.83 2.02
CA PRO A 10 -11.31 -4.77 3.48
C PRO A 10 -12.13 -3.55 3.93
N PRO A 11 -12.89 -3.65 5.04
CA PRO A 11 -13.69 -2.55 5.56
C PRO A 11 -12.88 -1.26 5.76
N GLU A 12 -11.67 -1.35 6.28
CA GLU A 12 -10.79 -0.19 6.51
C GLU A 12 -10.41 0.54 5.20
N VAL A 13 -10.24 -0.21 4.10
CA VAL A 13 -9.96 0.35 2.76
C VAL A 13 -11.23 1.00 2.21
N ALA A 14 -12.38 0.37 2.42
CA ALA A 14 -13.67 0.92 2.02
C ALA A 14 -13.97 2.23 2.77
N GLU A 15 -13.63 2.34 4.05
CA GLU A 15 -13.78 3.59 4.81
C GLU A 15 -12.92 4.73 4.26
N ILE A 16 -11.67 4.44 3.85
CA ILE A 16 -10.80 5.43 3.20
C ILE A 16 -11.40 5.86 1.86
N ARG A 17 -11.88 4.89 1.06
CA ARG A 17 -12.57 5.16 -0.21
C ARG A 17 -13.77 6.08 -0.02
N ASP A 18 -14.62 5.74 0.95
CA ASP A 18 -15.88 6.44 1.19
C ASP A 18 -15.66 7.81 1.86
N CYS A 19 -14.52 8.01 2.54
CA CYS A 19 -14.08 9.31 3.06
C CYS A 19 -13.53 10.21 1.94
N GLY A 20 -12.82 9.65 0.96
CA GLY A 20 -12.12 10.39 -0.10
C GLY A 20 -10.85 11.11 0.36
N PHE A 21 -10.55 11.04 1.66
CA PHE A 21 -9.36 11.60 2.28
C PHE A 21 -8.74 10.61 3.27
N ALA A 22 -7.42 10.63 3.36
CA ALA A 22 -6.64 9.79 4.26
C ALA A 22 -5.75 10.65 5.17
N ILE A 23 -5.29 10.03 6.26
CA ILE A 23 -4.20 10.52 7.10
C ILE A 23 -3.27 9.36 7.42
N TRP A 24 -2.00 9.66 7.70
CA TRP A 24 -1.03 8.67 8.17
C TRP A 24 -1.54 7.99 9.45
N ALA A 25 -1.54 6.65 9.45
CA ALA A 25 -1.93 5.85 10.62
C ALA A 25 -0.79 5.73 11.64
N SER A 26 0.46 5.91 11.22
CA SER A 26 1.65 5.83 12.09
C SER A 26 2.85 6.58 11.50
N ASP A 27 3.89 6.76 12.32
CA ASP A 27 5.17 7.37 11.93
C ASP A 27 6.11 6.42 11.14
N ARG A 28 5.58 5.28 10.66
CA ARG A 28 6.35 4.34 9.82
C ARG A 28 6.76 4.94 8.48
N VAL A 29 6.09 6.01 8.05
CA VAL A 29 6.46 6.78 6.87
C VAL A 29 7.41 7.90 7.27
N ALA A 30 8.54 8.01 6.58
CA ALA A 30 9.55 9.02 6.86
C ALA A 30 8.94 10.43 6.88
N GLU A 31 9.31 11.24 7.88
CA GLU A 31 8.81 12.61 8.06
C GLU A 31 8.99 13.46 6.79
N SER A 32 10.18 13.41 6.18
CA SER A 32 10.48 14.12 4.93
C SER A 32 9.55 13.76 3.77
N LEU A 33 9.00 12.54 3.76
CA LEU A 33 8.01 12.14 2.77
C LEU A 33 6.61 12.62 3.16
N ARG A 34 6.27 12.53 4.45
CA ARG A 34 4.97 12.99 4.98
C ARG A 34 4.78 14.49 4.78
N ASP A 35 5.84 15.29 4.87
CA ASP A 35 5.82 16.74 4.69
C ASP A 35 5.33 17.18 3.30
N ASN A 36 5.48 16.32 2.29
CA ASN A 36 4.97 16.57 0.94
C ASN A 36 3.43 16.51 0.88
N PHE A 37 2.76 15.96 1.89
CA PHE A 37 1.32 15.78 1.94
C PHE A 37 0.67 16.67 2.99
N ASP A 38 -0.64 16.88 2.87
CA ASP A 38 -1.40 17.60 3.89
C ASP A 38 -1.39 16.86 5.24
N GLY A 39 -1.24 17.60 6.33
CA GLY A 39 -1.13 17.01 7.67
C GLY A 39 -2.45 16.51 8.26
N GLN A 40 -3.59 16.94 7.72
CA GLN A 40 -4.92 16.63 8.26
C GLN A 40 -5.78 15.85 7.27
N ARG A 41 -5.78 16.20 5.98
CA ARG A 41 -6.62 15.58 4.94
C ARG A 41 -5.84 15.42 3.64
N ILE A 42 -5.31 14.23 3.41
CA ILE A 42 -4.60 13.90 2.17
C ILE A 42 -5.62 13.41 1.14
N PRO A 43 -5.76 14.04 -0.05
CA PRO A 43 -6.71 13.60 -1.06
C PRO A 43 -6.40 12.20 -1.59
N VAL A 44 -7.42 11.33 -1.65
CA VAL A 44 -7.31 10.01 -2.26
C VAL A 44 -7.71 10.11 -3.73
N ARG A 45 -6.78 9.78 -4.64
CA ARG A 45 -6.99 9.79 -6.09
C ARG A 45 -7.45 8.47 -6.67
N GLY A 46 -7.18 7.37 -5.98
CA GLY A 46 -7.63 6.05 -6.41
C GLY A 46 -7.18 4.96 -5.46
N ILE A 47 -7.87 3.82 -5.54
CA ILE A 47 -7.56 2.63 -4.75
C ILE A 47 -7.51 1.46 -5.72
N ARG A 48 -6.49 0.61 -5.61
CA ARG A 48 -6.36 -0.60 -6.43
C ARG A 48 -5.87 -1.77 -5.60
N HIS A 49 -6.32 -2.96 -5.98
CA HIS A 49 -5.78 -4.20 -5.46
C HIS A 49 -4.54 -4.60 -6.26
N VAL A 50 -3.46 -4.96 -5.57
CA VAL A 50 -2.19 -5.38 -6.17
C VAL A 50 -1.78 -6.71 -5.56
N ARG A 51 -1.48 -7.67 -6.43
CA ARG A 51 -0.85 -8.93 -6.03
C ARG A 51 0.62 -8.89 -6.39
N VAL A 52 1.46 -8.96 -5.36
CA VAL A 52 2.91 -9.12 -5.48
C VAL A 52 3.21 -10.61 -5.55
N TRP A 53 3.92 -11.00 -6.60
CA TRP A 53 4.35 -12.38 -6.77
C TRP A 53 5.67 -12.57 -6.05
N GLY A 54 5.73 -13.59 -5.21
CA GLY A 54 6.92 -14.02 -4.52
C GLY A 54 8.02 -14.36 -5.52
N LEU A 55 9.21 -13.80 -5.32
CA LEU A 55 10.41 -14.16 -6.07
C LEU A 55 11.17 -15.23 -5.29
N GLN A 56 11.42 -16.37 -5.93
CA GLN A 56 12.43 -17.32 -5.49
C GLN A 56 13.70 -17.03 -6.27
N VAL A 57 14.71 -16.51 -5.58
CA VAL A 57 16.03 -16.30 -6.16
C VAL A 57 16.85 -17.55 -5.88
N ASP A 58 17.31 -18.22 -6.94
CA ASP A 58 18.43 -19.16 -6.82
C ASP A 58 19.68 -18.29 -6.75
N ASP A 59 20.35 -18.25 -5.60
CA ASP A 59 21.63 -17.56 -5.51
C ASP A 59 22.65 -18.42 -6.27
N GLU A 60 22.79 -18.18 -7.58
CA GLU A 60 23.62 -18.97 -8.51
C GLU A 60 25.12 -19.01 -8.13
N ARG A 61 25.50 -18.33 -7.03
CA ARG A 61 26.77 -18.54 -6.35
C ARG A 61 26.63 -19.72 -5.40
N GLU A 62 26.85 -20.92 -5.92
CA GLU A 62 26.93 -22.18 -5.18
C GLU A 62 27.90 -22.10 -3.99
N LEU A 63 27.41 -21.60 -2.86
CA LEU A 63 27.98 -21.87 -1.55
C LEU A 63 27.10 -22.93 -0.90
N PRO A 64 27.60 -24.14 -0.66
CA PRO A 64 26.81 -25.18 -0.01
C PRO A 64 26.37 -24.71 1.37
N GLY A 65 25.05 -24.53 1.55
CA GLY A 65 24.41 -24.22 2.83
C GLY A 65 23.69 -22.87 2.94
N HIS A 66 23.59 -22.06 1.86
CA HIS A 66 22.81 -20.82 1.95
C HIS A 66 21.31 -21.11 1.78
N GLU A 67 20.51 -20.71 2.78
CA GLU A 67 19.05 -20.85 2.77
C GLU A 67 18.46 -20.07 1.58
N ARG A 68 17.55 -20.71 0.83
CA ARG A 68 16.83 -20.07 -0.28
C ARG A 68 16.00 -18.92 0.29
N THR A 69 16.30 -17.68 -0.11
CA THR A 69 15.45 -16.54 0.27
C THR A 69 14.12 -16.63 -0.48
N MET A 70 13.07 -17.02 0.25
CA MET A 70 11.71 -17.06 -0.27
C MET A 70 11.03 -15.74 0.07
N ILE A 71 10.67 -14.97 -0.95
CA ILE A 71 9.72 -13.87 -0.79
C ILE A 71 8.33 -14.48 -1.05
N PRO A 72 7.37 -14.41 -0.11
CA PRO A 72 6.03 -14.95 -0.32
C PRO A 72 5.21 -14.07 -1.28
N ASP A 73 4.20 -14.67 -1.91
CA ASP A 73 3.13 -13.90 -2.54
C ASP A 73 2.43 -13.03 -1.49
N GLU A 74 2.10 -11.78 -1.83
CA GLU A 74 1.31 -10.89 -0.97
C GLU A 74 0.19 -10.21 -1.78
N ASP A 75 -1.02 -10.19 -1.22
CA ASP A 75 -2.15 -9.42 -1.72
C ASP A 75 -2.27 -8.14 -0.90
N LEU A 76 -2.22 -6.99 -1.58
CA LEU A 76 -2.14 -5.65 -1.00
C LEU A 76 -3.20 -4.73 -1.61
N TRP A 77 -3.64 -3.74 -0.84
CA TRP A 77 -4.45 -2.64 -1.34
C TRP A 77 -3.61 -1.38 -1.37
N GLU A 78 -3.39 -0.82 -2.56
CA GLU A 78 -2.65 0.42 -2.74
C GLU A 78 -3.62 1.61 -2.87
N ILE A 79 -3.29 2.68 -2.17
CA ILE A 79 -4.02 3.95 -2.17
C ILE A 79 -3.14 5.01 -2.82
N ASN A 80 -3.62 5.60 -3.91
CA ASN A 80 -2.99 6.74 -4.55
C ASN A 80 -3.39 8.02 -3.81
N LEU A 81 -2.40 8.71 -3.28
CA LEU A 81 -2.52 9.98 -2.59
C LEU A 81 -2.01 11.12 -3.47
N GLU A 82 -2.63 12.29 -3.37
CA GLU A 82 -2.11 13.51 -3.98
C GLU A 82 -1.29 14.31 -2.96
N ALA A 83 -0.07 14.67 -3.36
CA ALA A 83 0.82 15.55 -2.62
C ALA A 83 0.48 17.04 -2.86
N LYS A 84 1.03 17.92 -2.03
CA LYS A 84 0.80 19.38 -2.09
C LYS A 84 1.24 20.01 -3.42
N ASP A 85 2.19 19.40 -4.10
CA ASP A 85 2.69 19.82 -5.41
C ASP A 85 1.83 19.32 -6.59
N GLY A 86 0.78 18.53 -6.32
CA GLY A 86 -0.09 17.90 -7.31
C GLY A 86 0.41 16.56 -7.84
N SER A 87 1.58 16.09 -7.40
CA SER A 87 2.10 14.76 -7.75
C SER A 87 1.28 13.66 -7.05
N SER A 88 1.20 12.48 -7.67
CA SER A 88 0.48 11.32 -7.13
C SER A 88 1.42 10.18 -6.76
N TYR A 89 1.20 9.59 -5.58
CA TYR A 89 2.02 8.50 -5.04
C TYR A 89 1.15 7.37 -4.49
N ALA A 90 1.58 6.13 -4.68
CA ALA A 90 0.88 4.95 -4.17
C ALA A 90 1.48 4.46 -2.85
N PHE A 91 0.63 4.15 -1.88
CA PHE A 91 1.02 3.60 -0.58
C PHE A 91 0.17 2.39 -0.20
N ASP A 92 0.73 1.47 0.57
CA ASP A 92 -0.02 0.39 1.21
C ASP A 92 -1.11 0.98 2.13
N SER A 93 -2.34 0.49 1.99
CA SER A 93 -3.49 0.91 2.80
C SER A 93 -3.25 0.77 4.31
N LYS A 94 -2.41 -0.17 4.75
CA LYS A 94 -2.06 -0.39 6.17
C LYS A 94 -1.31 0.81 6.79
N LEU A 95 -0.77 1.72 5.97
CA LEU A 95 -0.10 2.94 6.43
C LEU A 95 -1.08 4.11 6.66
N LEU A 96 -2.35 3.92 6.33
CA LEU A 96 -3.34 4.97 6.23
C LEU A 96 -4.58 4.64 7.05
N ARG A 97 -5.28 5.69 7.45
CA ARG A 97 -6.63 5.63 8.03
C ARG A 97 -7.47 6.76 7.44
N PRO A 98 -8.81 6.68 7.46
CA PRO A 98 -9.64 7.79 6.99
C PRO A 98 -9.37 9.04 7.83
N ALA A 99 -9.36 10.21 7.20
CA ALA A 99 -9.08 11.49 7.89
C ALA A 99 -10.19 11.94 8.86
N GLY A 100 -11.25 11.14 9.03
CA GLY A 100 -12.48 11.53 9.73
C GLY A 100 -13.46 12.26 8.81
N LYS A 101 -14.75 11.99 9.00
CA LYS A 101 -15.84 12.81 8.44
C LYS A 101 -16.10 13.91 9.47
N ASP A 102 -15.69 15.14 9.15
CA ASP A 102 -16.28 16.33 9.77
C ASP A 102 -17.71 16.49 9.22
#